data_AF-A0A3B3ZVH0-F1
#
_entry.id   AF-A0A3B3ZVH0-F1
#
_cell.length_a   1.000
_cell.length_b   1.000
_cell.length_c   1.000
_cell.angle_alpha   90.00
_cell.angle_beta   90.00
_cell.angle_gamma   90.00
#
_symmetry.space_group_name_H-M   'P 1'
#
loop_
_entity.id
_entity.type
_entity.pdbx_description
1 polymer ?
#
loop_
_entity_poly.entity_id
_entity_poly.type
_entity_poly.pdbx_seq_one_letter_code
_entity_poly.pdbx_strand_id
1 'polypeptide(L)'
;MATVRKKVDNRIRVQIENGVALQHRSMFVVVGDRGRDQVVILHHMLSKATVKARPSVLWCYKKDLGFSSNRKKRMRQLQKKIKTGTLNLNQDDPFELFVAATNIRYCYYNETHKILGNTFGMCILQDFEALTPNLLARTVETVEGGGIIVILLRTMNSLKQLYTMTMDVHSRYRTEAHQDVVGRFNERFILSLASCKNCVVIDDQLNILPISSQMANIKPVPPKTQDDLPPHEQELKDLKESLQDTQPVGVLVDCCKTMDQNKKAKEETNSKNSLHLVITGTYFIF
;
A
#
# COMPACT_ATOMS: atom_id res chain seq x y z
N MET A 1 18.63 17.83 22.40
CA MET A 1 18.23 18.73 21.29
C MET A 1 16.73 18.87 21.33
N ALA A 2 16.20 20.10 21.45
CA ALA A 2 14.76 20.33 21.44
C ALA A 2 14.17 19.80 20.13
N THR A 3 13.20 18.88 20.22
CA THR A 3 12.46 18.39 19.06
C THR A 3 11.64 19.54 18.50
N VAL A 4 12.12 20.17 17.43
CA VAL A 4 11.40 21.22 16.72
C VAL A 4 10.13 20.62 16.14
N ARG A 5 8.97 20.97 16.70
CA ARG A 5 7.67 20.56 16.18
C ARG A 5 7.39 21.33 14.89
N LYS A 6 7.67 20.68 13.75
CA LYS A 6 7.37 21.23 12.42
C LYS A 6 5.92 20.93 12.05
N LYS A 7 5.19 21.95 11.59
CA LYS A 7 3.85 21.76 11.03
C LYS A 7 3.98 21.06 9.68
N VAL A 8 3.36 19.89 9.56
CA VAL A 8 3.30 19.14 8.30
C VAL A 8 2.34 19.84 7.33
N ASP A 9 2.65 19.80 6.04
CA ASP A 9 1.76 20.31 5.00
C ASP A 9 0.42 19.57 5.02
N ASN A 10 -0.68 20.33 5.10
CA ASN A 10 -2.02 19.77 5.22
C ASN A 10 -2.43 18.94 3.99
N ARG A 11 -1.82 19.19 2.82
CA ARG A 11 -2.10 18.46 1.58
C ARG A 11 -1.84 16.96 1.70
N ILE A 12 -0.83 16.55 2.48
CA ILE A 12 -0.53 15.13 2.75
C ILE A 12 -1.72 14.47 3.46
N ARG A 13 -2.22 15.14 4.50
CA ARG A 13 -3.37 14.65 5.27
C ARG A 13 -4.62 14.58 4.42
N VAL A 14 -4.92 15.64 3.67
CA VAL A 14 -6.10 15.69 2.79
C VAL A 14 -6.04 14.60 1.73
N GLN A 15 -4.87 14.32 1.15
CA GLN A 15 -4.72 13.24 0.17
C GLN A 15 -5.03 11.87 0.77
N ILE A 16 -4.57 11.61 2.00
CA ILE A 16 -4.87 10.35 2.70
C ILE A 16 -6.37 10.25 3.01
N GLU A 17 -6.97 11.30 3.55
CA GLU A 17 -8.41 11.34 3.87
C GLU A 17 -9.26 11.14 2.60
N ASN A 18 -8.89 11.78 1.49
CA ASN A 18 -9.53 11.62 0.18
C ASN A 18 -9.38 10.19 -0.35
N GLY A 19 -8.18 9.59 -0.22
CA GLY A 19 -7.94 8.21 -0.61
C GLY A 19 -8.83 7.23 0.14
N VAL A 20 -8.98 7.40 1.45
CA VAL A 20 -9.86 6.59 2.30
C VAL A 20 -11.33 6.81 1.92
N ALA A 21 -11.76 8.06 1.74
CA ALA A 21 -13.15 8.40 1.41
C ALA A 21 -13.60 7.86 0.04
N LEU A 22 -12.71 7.94 -0.95
CA LEU A 22 -12.95 7.44 -2.31
C LEU A 22 -12.60 5.96 -2.50
N GLN A 23 -12.06 5.29 -1.48
CA GLN A 23 -11.53 3.92 -1.59
C GLN A 23 -10.44 3.79 -2.68
N HIS A 24 -9.67 4.85 -2.90
CA HIS A 24 -8.57 4.87 -3.86
C HIS A 24 -7.22 4.67 -3.16
N ARG A 25 -6.34 3.88 -3.77
CA ARG A 25 -4.95 3.73 -3.33
C ARG A 25 -4.19 5.03 -3.56
N SER A 26 -3.45 5.48 -2.55
CA SER A 26 -2.58 6.65 -2.64
C SER A 26 -1.11 6.24 -2.59
N MET A 27 -0.29 6.87 -3.42
CA MET A 27 1.14 6.57 -3.52
C MET A 27 1.97 7.72 -2.95
N PHE A 28 2.93 7.42 -2.09
CA PHE A 28 3.86 8.36 -1.50
C PHE A 28 5.29 7.96 -1.84
N VAL A 29 6.05 8.88 -2.40
CA VAL A 29 7.45 8.70 -2.73
C VAL A 29 8.27 9.55 -1.80
N VAL A 30 9.01 8.93 -0.88
CA VAL A 30 9.78 9.63 0.16
C VAL A 30 11.23 9.65 -0.26
N VAL A 31 11.78 10.85 -0.43
CA VAL A 31 13.17 11.06 -0.82
C VAL A 31 14.00 11.53 0.36
N GLY A 32 14.99 10.72 0.71
CA GLY A 32 16.05 11.04 1.67
C GLY A 32 16.39 9.89 2.61
N ASP A 33 17.49 10.06 3.34
CA ASP A 33 18.09 9.00 4.15
C ASP A 33 17.22 8.60 5.35
N ARG A 34 16.37 9.51 5.84
CA ARG A 34 15.47 9.31 6.99
C ARG A 34 14.03 8.96 6.59
N GLY A 35 13.84 8.34 5.43
CA GLY A 35 12.50 7.95 4.98
C GLY A 35 11.76 6.98 5.92
N ARG A 36 12.50 6.21 6.72
CA ARG A 36 11.92 5.27 7.71
C ARG A 36 11.12 5.97 8.80
N ASP A 37 11.57 7.13 9.27
CA ASP A 37 10.88 7.89 10.31
C ASP A 37 9.56 8.47 9.76
N GLN A 38 9.56 8.83 8.47
CA GLN A 38 8.39 9.37 7.79
C GLN A 38 7.29 8.33 7.55
N VAL A 39 7.68 7.07 7.32
CA VAL A 39 6.73 5.95 7.25
C VAL A 39 5.86 5.85 8.50
N VAL A 40 6.46 6.06 9.68
CA VAL A 40 5.73 6.01 10.96
C VAL A 40 4.65 7.08 11.01
N ILE A 41 5.00 8.29 10.58
CA ILE A 41 4.08 9.43 10.57
C ILE A 41 2.95 9.19 9.57
N LEU A 42 3.25 8.71 8.37
CA LEU A 42 2.24 8.35 7.36
C LEU A 42 1.28 7.26 7.86
N HIS A 43 1.81 6.21 8.52
CA HIS A 43 0.99 5.15 9.11
C HIS A 43 0.07 5.69 10.21
N HIS A 44 0.56 6.60 11.04
CA HIS A 44 -0.24 7.24 12.07
C HIS A 44 -1.35 8.10 11.47
N MET A 45 -1.07 8.88 10.42
CA MET A 45 -2.09 9.64 9.70
C MET A 45 -3.15 8.74 9.07
N LEU A 46 -2.73 7.65 8.42
CA LEU A 46 -3.64 6.66 7.85
C LEU A 46 -4.53 6.03 8.93
N SER A 47 -3.92 5.57 10.03
CA SER A 47 -4.64 4.94 11.15
C SER A 47 -5.69 5.89 11.76
N LYS A 48 -5.45 7.20 11.73
CA LYS A 48 -6.39 8.22 12.20
C LYS A 48 -7.50 8.52 11.19
N ALA A 49 -7.19 8.46 9.89
CA ALA A 49 -8.17 8.68 8.83
C ALA A 49 -9.11 7.46 8.64
N THR A 50 -8.61 6.25 8.90
CA THR A 50 -9.42 5.03 8.82
C THR A 50 -10.24 4.83 10.09
N VAL A 51 -11.56 4.68 9.95
CA VAL A 51 -12.47 4.35 11.07
C VAL A 51 -12.39 2.87 11.49
N LYS A 52 -11.72 2.04 10.67
CA LYS A 52 -11.56 0.59 10.87
C LYS A 52 -10.40 0.25 11.82
N ALA A 53 -10.18 -1.04 12.03
CA ALA A 53 -9.00 -1.56 12.71
C ALA A 53 -7.70 -1.03 12.10
N ARG A 54 -6.65 -0.95 12.93
CA ARG A 54 -5.34 -0.40 12.54
C ARG A 54 -4.80 -1.16 11.30
N PRO A 55 -4.40 -0.45 10.22
CA PRO A 55 -4.02 -1.08 8.97
C PRO A 55 -2.76 -1.94 9.13
N SER A 56 -2.81 -3.14 8.57
CA SER A 56 -1.66 -4.05 8.46
C SER A 56 -0.64 -3.50 7.46
N VAL A 57 0.63 -3.80 7.71
CA VAL A 57 1.74 -3.25 6.93
C VAL A 57 2.51 -4.37 6.24
N LEU A 58 2.73 -4.23 4.94
CA LEU A 58 3.65 -5.04 4.16
C LEU A 58 4.97 -4.26 4.01
N TRP A 59 6.08 -4.85 4.45
CA TRP A 59 7.40 -4.26 4.28
C TRP A 59 8.25 -5.12 3.36
N CYS A 60 8.49 -4.61 2.15
CA CYS A 60 9.26 -5.29 1.12
C CYS A 60 10.66 -4.69 0.97
N TYR A 61 11.67 -5.57 0.90
CA TYR A 61 13.08 -5.18 0.84
C TYR A 61 13.89 -6.22 0.05
N LYS A 62 15.06 -5.81 -0.45
CA LYS A 62 15.94 -6.66 -1.26
C LYS A 62 16.92 -7.46 -0.40
N LYS A 63 17.69 -6.77 0.44
CA LYS A 63 18.78 -7.37 1.25
C LYS A 63 18.61 -7.10 2.73
N ASP A 64 18.72 -5.83 3.15
CA ASP A 64 18.77 -5.48 4.57
C ASP A 64 17.74 -4.42 4.99
N LEU A 65 16.99 -4.73 6.05
CA LEU A 65 16.08 -3.80 6.73
C LEU A 65 16.79 -2.76 7.59
N GLY A 66 18.07 -2.99 7.94
CA GLY A 66 18.79 -2.17 8.92
C GLY A 66 18.28 -2.28 10.36
N PHE A 67 17.36 -3.21 10.64
CA PHE A 67 16.87 -3.58 11.96
C PHE A 67 16.46 -5.05 12.00
N SER A 68 16.31 -5.63 13.19
CA SER A 68 15.90 -7.05 13.30
C SER A 68 14.39 -7.21 13.12
N SER A 69 13.97 -8.01 12.13
CA SER A 69 12.57 -8.39 11.92
C SER A 69 12.01 -9.30 13.03
N ASN A 70 12.88 -9.98 13.78
CA ASN A 70 12.46 -10.91 14.83
C ASN A 70 12.08 -10.16 16.12
N ARG A 71 10.78 -10.15 16.43
CA ARG A 71 10.21 -9.50 17.62
C ARG A 71 10.84 -9.97 18.93
N LYS A 72 11.11 -11.28 19.08
CA LYS A 72 11.75 -11.84 20.30
C LYS A 72 13.20 -11.38 20.45
N LYS A 73 13.96 -11.38 19.35
CA LYS A 73 15.36 -10.90 19.35
C LYS A 73 15.42 -9.42 19.70
N ARG A 74 14.49 -8.62 19.17
CA ARG A 74 14.38 -7.19 19.47
C ARG A 74 13.98 -6.92 20.91
N MET A 75 13.00 -7.62 21.46
CA MET A 75 12.63 -7.49 22.88
C MET A 75 13.81 -7.77 23.81
N ARG A 76 14.64 -8.77 23.49
CA ARG A 76 15.88 -9.04 24.24
C ARG A 76 16.90 -7.91 24.11
N GLN A 77 17.07 -7.33 22.92
CA GLN A 77 17.94 -6.18 22.70
C GLN A 77 17.45 -4.94 23.47
N LEU A 78 16.15 -4.67 23.45
CA LEU A 78 15.53 -3.58 24.20
C LEU A 78 15.73 -3.77 25.71
N GLN A 79 15.44 -4.96 26.23
CA GLN A 79 15.69 -5.31 27.63
C GLN A 79 17.17 -5.18 28.01
N LYS A 80 18.09 -5.58 27.13
CA LYS A 80 19.54 -5.41 27.37
C LYS A 80 19.90 -3.93 27.45
N LYS A 81 19.39 -3.08 26.55
CA LYS A 81 19.64 -1.64 26.56
C LYS A 81 19.05 -0.93 27.79
N ILE A 82 17.86 -1.36 28.24
CA ILE A 82 17.24 -0.90 29.49
C ILE A 82 18.13 -1.28 30.68
N LYS A 83 18.60 -2.53 30.74
CA LYS A 83 19.50 -3.02 31.80
C LYS A 83 20.85 -2.30 31.83
N THR A 84 21.37 -1.90 30.68
CA THR A 84 22.65 -1.15 30.59
C THR A 84 22.48 0.35 30.84
N GLY A 85 21.28 0.86 31.13
CA GLY A 85 21.04 2.27 31.45
C GLY A 85 21.27 3.25 30.29
N THR A 86 21.54 2.76 29.08
CA THR A 86 21.79 3.57 27.88
C THR A 86 20.51 3.93 27.12
N LEU A 87 19.35 3.43 27.56
CA LEU A 87 18.07 3.70 26.94
C LEU A 87 17.30 4.76 27.73
N ASN A 88 17.21 5.97 27.18
CA ASN A 88 16.36 7.01 27.74
C ASN A 88 14.89 6.67 27.44
N LEU A 89 14.18 6.11 28.43
CA LEU A 89 12.75 5.71 28.34
C LEU A 89 11.79 6.87 27.96
N ASN A 90 12.22 8.12 28.09
CA ASN A 90 11.43 9.31 27.73
C ASN A 90 11.68 9.79 26.28
N GLN A 91 12.63 9.19 25.58
CA GLN A 91 12.88 9.37 24.14
C GLN A 91 12.65 8.04 23.43
N ASP A 92 11.45 7.49 23.58
CA ASP A 92 11.07 6.33 22.78
C ASP A 92 11.11 6.74 21.30
N ASP A 93 12.00 6.11 20.55
CA ASP A 93 12.09 6.27 19.10
C ASP A 93 10.73 5.86 18.49
N PRO A 94 9.98 6.79 17.87
CA PRO A 94 8.67 6.50 17.29
C PRO A 94 8.69 5.30 16.34
N PHE A 95 9.84 5.05 15.70
CA PHE A 95 10.05 3.90 14.84
C PHE A 95 10.01 2.56 15.58
N GLU A 96 10.61 2.47 16.76
CA GLU A 96 10.60 1.25 17.57
C GLU A 96 9.19 0.94 18.09
N LEU A 97 8.45 1.97 18.51
CA LEU A 97 7.04 1.82 18.91
C LEU A 97 6.19 1.36 17.73
N PHE A 98 6.40 1.92 16.54
CA PHE A 98 5.70 1.52 15.33
C PHE A 98 5.90 0.03 15.03
N VAL A 99 7.15 -0.44 15.00
CA VAL A 99 7.44 -1.86 14.71
C VAL A 99 6.92 -2.79 15.81
N ALA A 100 6.93 -2.36 17.07
CA ALA A 100 6.45 -3.18 18.18
C ALA A 100 4.93 -3.31 18.24
N ALA A 101 4.21 -2.25 17.86
CA ALA A 101 2.75 -2.15 18.01
C ALA A 101 1.97 -2.52 16.73
N THR A 102 2.60 -2.46 15.55
CA THR A 102 1.92 -2.75 14.28
C THR A 102 2.14 -4.20 13.83
N ASN A 103 1.16 -4.74 13.11
CA ASN A 103 1.31 -6.02 12.45
C ASN A 103 2.02 -5.82 11.11
N ILE A 104 3.32 -6.08 11.08
CA ILE A 104 4.17 -5.94 9.89
C ILE A 104 4.52 -7.32 9.34
N ARG A 105 4.13 -7.57 8.08
CA ARG A 105 4.62 -8.70 7.29
C ARG A 105 5.87 -8.27 6.54
N TYR A 106 7.00 -8.86 6.90
CA TYR A 106 8.26 -8.69 6.18
C TYR A 106 8.33 -9.65 4.99
N CYS A 107 8.64 -9.13 3.81
CA CYS A 107 8.77 -9.94 2.60
C CYS A 107 10.04 -9.54 1.84
N TYR A 108 10.83 -10.53 1.43
CA TYR A 108 11.89 -10.25 0.46
C TYR A 108 11.30 -10.06 -0.94
N TYR A 109 11.94 -9.26 -1.79
CA TYR A 109 11.47 -9.05 -3.16
C TYR A 109 11.36 -10.35 -3.99
N ASN A 110 12.30 -11.28 -3.84
CA ASN A 110 12.25 -12.61 -4.47
C ASN A 110 11.06 -13.47 -3.99
N GLU A 111 10.49 -13.16 -2.82
CA GLU A 111 9.40 -13.92 -2.20
C GLU A 111 8.02 -13.26 -2.33
N THR A 112 7.89 -12.19 -3.12
CA THR A 112 6.63 -11.46 -3.33
C THR A 112 5.49 -12.30 -3.94
N HIS A 113 5.75 -13.51 -4.42
CA HIS A 113 4.70 -14.43 -4.82
C HIS A 113 3.92 -14.98 -3.60
N LYS A 114 4.53 -15.03 -2.41
CA LYS A 114 3.90 -15.55 -1.18
C LYS A 114 2.85 -14.62 -0.57
N ILE A 115 2.85 -13.34 -0.97
CA ILE A 115 1.91 -12.33 -0.45
C ILE A 115 0.63 -12.25 -1.28
N LEU A 116 0.57 -12.92 -2.45
CA LEU A 116 -0.65 -13.02 -3.25
C LEU A 116 -1.79 -13.64 -2.43
N GLY A 117 -3.00 -13.15 -2.67
CA GLY A 117 -4.19 -13.53 -1.89
C GLY A 117 -4.29 -12.88 -0.50
N ASN A 118 -3.29 -12.11 -0.08
CA ASN A 118 -3.37 -11.30 1.14
C ASN A 118 -3.63 -9.83 0.80
N THR A 119 -4.23 -9.12 1.73
CA THR A 119 -4.53 -7.69 1.60
C THR A 119 -3.94 -6.90 2.77
N PHE A 120 -3.31 -5.77 2.46
CA PHE A 120 -2.65 -4.89 3.42
C PHE A 120 -3.19 -3.47 3.31
N GLY A 121 -3.22 -2.75 4.44
CA GLY A 121 -3.59 -1.33 4.46
C GLY A 121 -2.45 -0.40 4.06
N MET A 122 -1.20 -0.82 4.26
CA MET A 122 -0.01 -0.06 3.88
C MET A 122 1.07 -0.97 3.30
N CYS A 123 1.70 -0.56 2.20
CA CYS A 123 2.85 -1.26 1.60
C CYS A 123 4.06 -0.34 1.58
N ILE A 124 5.24 -0.82 2.00
CA ILE A 124 6.50 -0.09 2.02
C ILE A 124 7.50 -0.80 1.12
N LEU A 125 8.01 -0.10 0.12
CA LEU A 125 9.03 -0.55 -0.82
C LEU A 125 10.34 0.20 -0.52
N GLN A 126 11.32 -0.48 0.07
CA GLN A 126 12.54 0.17 0.58
C GLN A 126 13.61 0.41 -0.48
N ASP A 127 13.84 -0.54 -1.37
CA ASP A 127 14.96 -0.52 -2.33
C ASP A 127 14.42 -0.31 -3.74
N PHE A 128 14.28 0.94 -4.18
CA PHE A 128 13.73 1.28 -5.50
C PHE A 128 14.53 0.67 -6.67
N GLU A 129 15.85 0.64 -6.57
CA GLU A 129 16.76 0.17 -7.64
C GLU A 129 16.54 -1.29 -8.05
N ALA A 130 15.95 -2.09 -7.17
CA ALA A 130 15.66 -3.50 -7.39
C ALA A 130 14.19 -3.77 -7.67
N LEU A 131 13.34 -2.74 -7.74
CA LEU A 131 11.96 -2.91 -8.15
C LEU A 131 11.92 -3.29 -9.63
N THR A 132 11.07 -4.26 -9.94
CA THR A 132 10.73 -4.62 -11.31
C THR A 132 9.23 -4.39 -11.51
N PRO A 133 8.75 -4.22 -12.75
CA PRO A 133 7.33 -4.02 -13.02
C PRO A 133 6.44 -5.09 -12.35
N ASN A 134 6.88 -6.35 -12.39
CA ASN A 134 6.16 -7.47 -11.79
C ASN A 134 6.10 -7.39 -10.26
N LEU A 135 7.19 -6.98 -9.59
CA LEU A 135 7.19 -6.76 -8.14
C LEU A 135 6.23 -5.62 -7.76
N LEU A 136 6.26 -4.53 -8.52
CA LEU A 136 5.37 -3.39 -8.34
C LEU A 136 3.90 -3.83 -8.51
N ALA A 137 3.57 -4.57 -9.56
CA ALA A 137 2.21 -5.06 -9.78
C ALA A 137 1.71 -5.92 -8.61
N ARG A 138 2.48 -6.93 -8.20
CA ARG A 138 2.09 -7.84 -7.09
C ARG A 138 1.91 -7.09 -5.77
N THR A 139 2.82 -6.17 -5.45
CA THR A 139 2.76 -5.45 -4.17
C THR A 139 1.62 -4.42 -4.15
N VAL A 140 1.46 -3.65 -5.22
CA VAL A 140 0.39 -2.64 -5.36
C VAL A 140 -1.00 -3.28 -5.38
N GLU A 141 -1.14 -4.46 -6.00
CA GLU A 141 -2.40 -5.22 -6.02
C GLU A 141 -2.84 -5.68 -4.62
N THR A 142 -1.88 -6.06 -3.76
CA THR A 142 -2.18 -6.48 -2.37
C THR A 142 -2.58 -5.34 -1.44
N VAL A 143 -2.59 -4.07 -1.91
CA VAL A 143 -3.03 -2.93 -1.10
C VAL A 143 -4.52 -2.69 -1.29
N GLU A 144 -5.27 -2.57 -0.20
CA GLU A 144 -6.70 -2.27 -0.26
C GLU A 144 -7.02 -0.85 -0.76
N GLY A 145 -8.27 -0.63 -1.18
CA GLY A 145 -8.80 0.70 -1.43
C GLY A 145 -8.70 1.58 -0.18
N GLY A 146 -8.19 2.81 -0.34
CA GLY A 146 -7.88 3.70 0.79
C GLY A 146 -6.55 3.41 1.48
N GLY A 147 -5.83 2.37 1.06
CA GLY A 147 -4.49 2.09 1.55
C GLY A 147 -3.41 3.00 0.94
N ILE A 148 -2.21 2.92 1.53
CA ILE A 148 -1.05 3.72 1.15
C ILE A 148 0.10 2.84 0.64
N ILE A 149 0.67 3.21 -0.50
CA ILE A 149 1.91 2.63 -1.03
C ILE A 149 3.03 3.64 -0.84
N VAL A 150 4.06 3.28 -0.07
CA VAL A 150 5.24 4.11 0.18
C VAL A 150 6.44 3.54 -0.56
N ILE A 151 7.09 4.37 -1.36
CA ILE A 151 8.36 4.06 -2.03
C ILE A 151 9.45 4.91 -1.39
N LEU A 152 10.48 4.27 -0.83
CA LEU A 152 11.61 4.95 -0.24
C LEU A 152 12.73 5.11 -1.26
N LEU A 153 13.21 6.35 -1.41
CA LEU A 153 14.36 6.71 -2.22
C LEU A 153 15.43 7.26 -1.30
N ARG A 154 16.50 6.51 -1.07
CA ARG A 154 17.48 6.83 -0.04
C ARG A 154 18.34 8.06 -0.37
N THR A 155 18.79 8.23 -1.61
CA THR A 155 19.75 9.29 -1.96
C THR A 155 19.17 10.34 -2.91
N MET A 156 19.57 11.61 -2.76
CA MET A 156 19.27 12.68 -3.73
C MET A 156 20.00 12.48 -5.07
N ASN A 157 21.12 11.74 -5.06
CA ASN A 157 21.72 11.23 -6.29
C ASN A 157 20.72 10.38 -7.05
N SER A 158 19.89 9.59 -6.37
CA SER A 158 18.77 8.90 -7.01
C SER A 158 17.84 9.89 -7.70
N LEU A 159 17.60 11.14 -7.26
CA LEU A 159 16.68 12.07 -7.98
C LEU A 159 17.26 12.61 -9.29
N LYS A 160 18.56 12.95 -9.34
CA LYS A 160 19.26 13.29 -10.60
C LYS A 160 19.52 12.05 -11.46
N GLN A 161 19.85 10.93 -10.83
CA GLN A 161 20.00 9.62 -11.47
C GLN A 161 18.66 8.98 -11.81
N LEU A 162 17.52 9.46 -11.31
CA LEU A 162 16.18 8.92 -11.62
C LEU A 162 15.83 9.25 -13.08
N TYR A 163 16.47 10.28 -13.63
CA TYR A 163 16.51 10.56 -15.06
C TYR A 163 17.46 9.64 -15.85
N THR A 164 18.33 8.85 -15.22
CA THR A 164 19.38 8.04 -15.88
C THR A 164 19.62 6.62 -15.27
N MET A 165 18.74 6.12 -14.40
CA MET A 165 19.04 4.97 -13.51
C MET A 165 18.84 3.63 -14.22
N THR A 166 19.88 2.80 -14.25
CA THR A 166 19.85 1.44 -14.80
C THR A 166 19.32 0.43 -13.76
N MET A 167 18.43 -0.50 -14.15
CA MET A 167 17.87 -1.49 -13.21
C MET A 167 18.83 -2.67 -13.01
N ASP A 168 18.91 -3.21 -11.79
CA ASP A 168 19.83 -4.31 -11.47
C ASP A 168 19.48 -5.67 -12.11
N VAL A 169 18.26 -5.86 -12.62
CA VAL A 169 17.96 -7.06 -13.44
C VAL A 169 18.70 -7.01 -14.77
N HIS A 170 18.91 -5.82 -15.31
CA HIS A 170 19.58 -5.62 -16.58
C HIS A 170 21.11 -5.74 -16.49
N SER A 171 21.70 -5.67 -15.28
CA SER A 171 23.14 -5.93 -15.08
C SER A 171 23.53 -7.37 -15.44
N ARG A 172 22.59 -8.33 -15.27
CA ARG A 172 22.76 -9.74 -15.63
C ARG A 172 22.55 -10.05 -17.10
N TYR A 173 21.90 -9.16 -17.85
CA TYR A 173 21.63 -9.31 -19.29
C TYR A 173 22.62 -8.51 -20.17
N ARG A 174 23.83 -8.23 -19.65
CA ARG A 174 24.92 -7.70 -20.48
C ARG A 174 25.25 -8.72 -21.57
N THR A 175 24.92 -8.38 -22.81
CA THR A 175 25.42 -9.06 -23.99
C THR A 175 26.74 -8.41 -24.41
N GLU A 176 27.65 -9.16 -25.01
CA GLU A 176 28.97 -8.65 -25.47
C GLU A 176 28.86 -7.45 -26.43
N ALA A 177 27.69 -7.27 -27.07
CA ALA A 177 27.43 -6.21 -28.04
C ALA A 177 26.96 -4.86 -27.44
N HIS A 178 26.50 -4.80 -26.18
CA HIS A 178 26.03 -3.55 -25.55
C HIS A 178 26.62 -3.40 -24.15
N GLN A 179 27.56 -2.46 -23.98
CA GLN A 179 28.27 -2.23 -22.71
C GLN A 179 27.40 -1.56 -21.63
N ASP A 180 26.43 -0.74 -22.03
CA ASP A 180 25.55 0.02 -21.13
C ASP A 180 24.08 -0.34 -21.33
N VAL A 181 23.47 -0.94 -20.31
CA VAL A 181 22.03 -1.19 -20.31
C VAL A 181 21.31 -0.02 -19.64
N VAL A 182 20.68 0.84 -20.43
CA VAL A 182 19.91 2.00 -19.95
C VAL A 182 18.56 1.56 -19.35
N GLY A 183 18.25 1.98 -18.12
CA GLY A 183 17.05 1.59 -17.39
C GLY A 183 15.80 2.35 -17.81
N ARG A 184 15.31 2.11 -19.03
CA ARG A 184 14.14 2.78 -19.62
C ARG A 184 12.85 2.69 -18.79
N PHE A 185 12.70 1.63 -17.99
CA PHE A 185 11.55 1.48 -17.10
C PHE A 185 11.54 2.53 -16.00
N ASN A 186 12.69 2.80 -15.37
CA ASN A 186 12.78 3.74 -14.26
C ASN A 186 12.43 5.15 -14.72
N GLU A 187 13.01 5.60 -15.84
CA GLU A 187 12.70 6.90 -16.44
C GLU A 187 11.20 7.04 -16.72
N ARG A 188 10.59 6.03 -17.37
CA ARG A 188 9.14 6.01 -17.64
C ARG A 188 8.29 5.97 -16.37
N PHE A 189 8.74 5.23 -15.36
CA PHE A 189 8.04 5.13 -14.09
C PHE A 189 8.01 6.50 -13.40
N ILE A 190 9.08 7.28 -13.43
CA ILE A 190 9.07 8.62 -12.81
C ILE A 190 8.19 9.60 -13.57
N LEU A 191 8.21 9.54 -14.90
CA LEU A 191 7.30 10.33 -15.72
C LEU A 191 5.83 9.95 -15.45
N SER A 192 5.53 8.67 -15.20
CA SER A 192 4.18 8.24 -14.84
C SER A 192 3.78 8.65 -13.42
N LEU A 193 4.72 8.75 -12.48
CA LEU A 193 4.46 9.31 -11.15
C LEU A 193 4.11 10.80 -11.23
N ALA A 194 4.78 11.56 -12.10
CA ALA A 194 4.48 12.98 -12.28
C ALA A 194 3.06 13.22 -12.85
N SER A 195 2.56 12.33 -13.70
CA SER A 195 1.21 12.40 -14.26
C SER A 195 0.14 11.76 -13.36
N CYS A 196 0.52 10.99 -12.34
CA CYS A 196 -0.40 10.34 -11.43
C CYS A 196 -1.01 11.33 -10.42
N LYS A 197 -2.34 11.48 -10.45
CA LYS A 197 -3.08 12.38 -9.54
C LYS A 197 -3.02 11.96 -8.06
N ASN A 198 -2.90 10.66 -7.79
CA ASN A 198 -2.88 10.10 -6.44
C ASN A 198 -1.45 9.83 -5.93
N CYS A 199 -0.44 10.42 -6.58
CA CYS A 199 0.96 10.29 -6.20
C CYS A 199 1.47 11.57 -5.56
N VAL A 200 2.17 11.44 -4.44
CA VAL A 200 2.75 12.54 -3.67
C VAL A 200 4.23 12.29 -3.45
N VAL A 201 5.08 13.20 -3.95
CA VAL A 201 6.51 13.13 -3.70
C VAL A 201 6.88 14.06 -2.55
N ILE A 202 7.52 13.51 -1.52
CA ILE A 202 7.89 14.21 -0.29
C ILE A 202 9.35 14.00 0.06
N ASP A 203 9.95 14.95 0.77
CA ASP A 203 11.29 14.81 1.33
C ASP A 203 11.30 14.14 2.71
N ASP A 204 12.49 13.95 3.28
CA ASP A 204 12.71 13.39 4.61
C ASP A 204 12.24 14.30 5.75
N GLN A 205 11.66 15.47 5.44
CA GLN A 205 11.06 16.40 6.40
C GLN A 205 9.57 16.66 6.12
N LEU A 206 8.92 15.81 5.32
CA LEU A 206 7.51 15.91 4.90
C LEU A 206 7.16 17.21 4.16
N ASN A 207 8.13 17.85 3.51
CA ASN A 207 7.83 18.89 2.52
C ASN A 207 7.46 18.22 1.20
N ILE A 208 6.48 18.79 0.52
CA ILE A 208 6.06 18.34 -0.80
C ILE A 208 7.04 18.90 -1.84
N LEU A 209 7.58 18.01 -2.68
CA LEU A 209 8.41 18.41 -3.81
C LEU A 209 7.54 18.75 -5.03
N PRO A 210 7.79 19.87 -5.74
CA PRO A 210 6.97 20.33 -6.86
C PRO A 210 7.29 19.56 -8.15
N ILE A 211 7.11 18.24 -8.14
CA ILE A 211 7.35 17.37 -9.32
C ILE A 211 6.06 17.21 -10.15
N SER A 212 4.90 17.24 -9.48
CA SER A 212 3.60 17.18 -10.15
C SER A 212 2.81 18.46 -9.91
N SER A 213 2.26 19.04 -10.98
CA SER A 213 1.38 20.21 -10.92
C SER A 213 0.04 19.90 -10.24
N GLN A 214 -0.39 18.64 -10.24
CA GLN A 214 -1.67 18.20 -9.67
C GLN A 214 -1.72 18.34 -8.14
N MET A 215 -0.55 18.32 -7.49
CA MET A 215 -0.41 18.46 -6.04
C MET A 215 -0.63 19.88 -5.52
N ALA A 216 -0.64 20.89 -6.37
CA ALA A 216 -0.83 22.28 -5.94
C ALA A 216 -2.25 22.53 -5.41
N ASN A 217 -3.26 21.85 -5.95
CA ASN A 217 -4.68 22.17 -5.74
C ASN A 217 -5.51 21.00 -5.18
N ILE A 218 -4.93 20.16 -4.32
CA ILE A 218 -5.69 19.08 -3.68
C ILE A 218 -6.77 19.69 -2.77
N LYS A 219 -8.04 19.46 -3.11
CA LYS A 219 -9.19 19.86 -2.30
C LYS A 219 -9.73 18.66 -1.53
N PRO A 220 -10.19 18.86 -0.28
CA PRO A 220 -10.86 17.79 0.47
C PRO A 220 -12.15 17.40 -0.24
N VAL A 221 -12.37 16.10 -0.37
CA VAL A 221 -13.63 15.53 -0.87
C VAL A 221 -14.67 15.67 0.24
N PRO A 222 -15.88 16.18 -0.06
CA PRO A 222 -16.93 16.25 0.94
C PRO A 222 -17.32 14.84 1.42
N PRO A 223 -17.73 14.67 2.69
CA PRO A 223 -18.21 13.39 3.18
C PRO A 223 -19.40 12.93 2.33
N LYS A 224 -19.41 11.66 1.91
CA LYS A 224 -20.51 11.08 1.12
C LYS A 224 -21.79 11.10 1.97
N THR A 225 -22.82 11.81 1.51
CA THR A 225 -24.18 11.71 2.03
C THR A 225 -24.85 10.46 1.47
N GLN A 226 -25.88 9.91 2.12
CA GLN A 226 -26.59 8.70 1.62
C GLN A 226 -27.18 8.91 0.22
N ASP A 227 -27.51 10.14 -0.14
CA ASP A 227 -28.05 10.53 -1.46
C ASP A 227 -26.99 10.66 -2.56
N ASP A 228 -25.70 10.63 -2.22
CA ASP A 228 -24.57 10.81 -3.17
C ASP A 228 -23.91 9.48 -3.59
N LEU A 229 -24.63 8.36 -3.44
CA LEU A 229 -24.10 7.06 -3.88
C LEU A 229 -23.91 7.07 -5.40
N PRO A 230 -22.74 6.65 -5.91
CA PRO A 230 -22.54 6.55 -7.34
C PRO A 230 -23.57 5.59 -7.97
N PRO A 231 -24.04 5.84 -9.21
CA PRO A 231 -25.14 5.08 -9.81
C PRO A 231 -24.97 3.56 -9.73
N HIS A 232 -23.73 3.07 -9.94
CA HIS A 232 -23.39 1.65 -9.83
C HIS A 232 -23.61 1.06 -8.42
N GLU A 233 -23.35 1.81 -7.35
CA GLU A 233 -23.59 1.33 -5.98
C GLU A 233 -25.09 1.27 -5.65
N GLN A 234 -25.88 2.20 -6.21
CA GLN A 234 -27.34 2.17 -6.05
C GLN A 234 -27.94 0.98 -6.81
N GLU A 235 -27.55 0.79 -8.07
CA GLU A 235 -27.97 -0.37 -8.88
C GLU A 235 -27.66 -1.70 -8.19
N LEU A 236 -26.49 -1.81 -7.53
CA LEU A 236 -26.12 -3.00 -6.77
C LEU A 236 -27.06 -3.25 -5.58
N LYS A 237 -27.44 -2.21 -4.85
CA LYS A 237 -28.35 -2.32 -3.71
C LYS A 237 -29.74 -2.75 -4.15
N ASP A 238 -30.30 -2.08 -5.14
CA ASP A 238 -31.63 -2.39 -5.69
C ASP A 238 -31.67 -3.84 -6.21
N LEU A 239 -30.57 -4.30 -6.82
CA LEU A 239 -30.45 -5.68 -7.30
C LEU A 239 -30.38 -6.72 -6.16
N LYS A 240 -29.76 -6.37 -5.03
CA LYS A 240 -29.69 -7.25 -3.85
C LYS A 240 -31.05 -7.33 -3.17
N GLU A 241 -31.74 -6.20 -3.02
CA GLU A 241 -33.08 -6.14 -2.43
C GLU A 241 -34.10 -6.93 -3.28
N SER A 242 -34.09 -6.76 -4.60
CA SER A 242 -35.01 -7.48 -5.50
C SER A 242 -34.86 -9.01 -5.49
N LEU A 243 -33.71 -9.55 -5.08
CA LEU A 243 -33.43 -10.98 -5.08
C LEU A 243 -33.30 -11.60 -3.70
N GLN A 244 -33.52 -10.83 -2.63
CA GLN A 244 -33.34 -11.29 -1.26
C GLN A 244 -34.16 -12.54 -0.95
N ASP A 245 -35.39 -12.61 -1.47
CA ASP A 245 -36.32 -13.73 -1.21
C ASP A 245 -36.13 -14.93 -2.17
N THR A 246 -35.29 -14.80 -3.21
CA THR A 246 -35.12 -15.86 -4.21
C THR A 246 -33.99 -16.81 -3.80
N GLN A 247 -34.29 -17.87 -3.04
CA GLN A 247 -33.27 -18.88 -2.71
C GLN A 247 -33.00 -19.84 -3.89
N PRO A 248 -31.73 -20.27 -4.12
CA PRO A 248 -30.50 -19.95 -3.39
C PRO A 248 -29.77 -18.68 -3.88
N VAL A 249 -30.26 -18.04 -4.95
CA VAL A 249 -29.61 -16.92 -5.63
C VAL A 249 -29.39 -15.72 -4.70
N GLY A 250 -30.38 -15.39 -3.86
CA GLY A 250 -30.35 -14.24 -2.96
C GLY A 250 -29.16 -14.26 -2.01
N VAL A 251 -28.84 -15.43 -1.43
CA VAL A 251 -27.70 -15.60 -0.52
C VAL A 251 -26.37 -15.38 -1.25
N LEU A 252 -26.25 -15.88 -2.49
CA LEU A 252 -25.04 -15.71 -3.30
C LEU A 252 -24.86 -14.26 -3.78
N VAL A 253 -25.95 -13.62 -4.21
CA VAL A 253 -25.98 -12.22 -4.66
C VAL A 253 -25.67 -11.26 -3.49
N ASP A 254 -26.09 -11.59 -2.27
CA ASP A 254 -25.76 -10.78 -1.09
C ASP A 254 -24.25 -10.78 -0.78
N CYS A 255 -23.59 -11.93 -0.99
CA CYS A 255 -22.13 -12.07 -0.79
C CYS A 255 -21.29 -11.31 -1.83
N CYS A 256 -21.87 -10.95 -2.98
CA CYS A 256 -21.13 -10.33 -4.07
C CYS A 256 -20.83 -8.84 -3.79
N LYS A 257 -19.65 -8.40 -4.22
CA LYS A 257 -19.16 -7.02 -4.01
C LYS A 257 -19.33 -6.11 -5.21
N THR A 258 -19.44 -6.67 -6.42
CA THR A 258 -19.57 -5.89 -7.66
C THR A 258 -20.74 -6.38 -8.50
N MET A 259 -21.24 -5.51 -9.38
CA MET A 259 -22.32 -5.87 -10.31
C MET A 259 -21.93 -7.01 -11.25
N ASP A 260 -20.67 -7.06 -11.65
CA ASP A 260 -20.18 -8.15 -12.51
C ASP A 260 -20.17 -9.50 -11.82
N GLN A 261 -19.82 -9.54 -10.52
CA GLN A 261 -19.95 -10.76 -9.71
C GLN A 261 -21.40 -11.20 -9.61
N ASN A 262 -22.30 -10.24 -9.38
CA ASN A 262 -23.75 -10.49 -9.33
C ASN A 262 -24.28 -11.07 -10.64
N LYS A 263 -23.92 -10.47 -11.79
CA LYS A 263 -24.35 -10.96 -13.11
C LYS A 263 -23.87 -12.39 -13.34
N LYS A 264 -22.61 -12.68 -13.06
CA LYS A 264 -22.06 -14.05 -13.18
C LYS A 264 -22.73 -15.04 -12.25
N ALA A 265 -22.95 -14.68 -10.99
CA ALA A 265 -23.62 -15.55 -10.02
C ALA A 265 -25.05 -15.89 -10.47
N LYS A 266 -25.79 -14.92 -11.04
CA LYS A 266 -27.11 -15.15 -11.62
C LYS A 266 -27.06 -16.05 -12.86
N GLU A 267 -26.16 -15.78 -13.80
CA GLU A 267 -25.98 -16.61 -15.00
C GLU A 267 -25.65 -18.06 -14.65
N GLU A 268 -24.76 -18.28 -13.67
CA GLU A 268 -24.36 -19.61 -13.27
C GLU A 268 -25.48 -20.36 -12.54
N THR A 269 -26.32 -19.65 -11.78
CA THR A 269 -27.48 -20.27 -11.11
C THR A 269 -28.59 -20.59 -12.10
N ASN A 270 -28.80 -19.75 -13.12
CA ASN A 270 -29.81 -19.98 -14.16
C ASN A 270 -29.39 -21.04 -15.20
N SER A 271 -28.09 -21.22 -15.48
CA SER A 271 -27.64 -22.24 -16.43
C SER A 271 -27.67 -23.66 -15.85
N LYS A 272 -27.76 -23.80 -14.52
CA LYS A 272 -27.75 -25.09 -13.84
C LYS A 272 -29.16 -25.50 -13.37
N ASN A 273 -29.84 -26.28 -14.20
CA ASN A 273 -30.69 -27.42 -13.77
C ASN A 273 -29.88 -28.50 -13.01
N SER A 274 -28.74 -28.15 -12.41
CA SER A 274 -27.76 -29.04 -11.77
C SER A 274 -27.39 -28.62 -10.35
N LEU A 275 -28.24 -27.83 -9.69
CA LEU A 275 -28.10 -27.44 -8.28
C LEU A 275 -28.16 -28.62 -7.30
N HIS A 276 -28.49 -29.84 -7.78
CA HIS A 276 -28.42 -31.05 -6.97
C HIS A 276 -27.01 -31.39 -6.47
N LEU A 277 -25.95 -30.86 -7.11
CA LEU A 277 -24.55 -31.14 -6.75
C LEU A 277 -23.89 -30.13 -5.80
N VAL A 278 -24.45 -28.92 -5.61
CA VAL A 278 -23.83 -27.88 -4.76
C VAL A 278 -24.42 -27.87 -3.34
N ILE A 279 -25.67 -28.34 -3.19
CA ILE A 279 -26.37 -28.38 -1.89
C ILE A 279 -26.04 -29.67 -1.11
N THR A 280 -25.51 -30.71 -1.77
CA THR A 280 -24.99 -31.90 -1.09
C THR A 280 -23.54 -31.64 -0.69
N GLY A 281 -23.34 -31.19 0.55
CA GLY A 281 -22.07 -30.78 1.16
C GLY A 281 -20.94 -31.82 1.10
N THR A 282 -20.36 -31.98 -0.08
CA THR A 282 -19.21 -32.83 -0.36
C THR A 282 -18.27 -32.01 -1.22
N TYR A 283 -17.02 -31.88 -0.76
CA TYR A 283 -15.90 -31.15 -1.40
C TYR A 283 -15.78 -29.65 -1.08
N PHE A 284 -15.54 -29.34 0.19
CA PHE A 284 -14.60 -28.28 0.59
C PHE A 284 -13.67 -28.79 1.68
N ILE A 285 -12.83 -29.76 1.32
CA ILE A 285 -11.54 -30.04 1.99
C ILE A 285 -10.57 -30.38 0.86
N PHE A 286 -9.67 -29.46 0.53
CA PHE A 286 -8.23 -29.64 0.29
C PHE A 286 -7.60 -28.28 -0.06
#